data_AF-A0A968X4L2-F1
#
_entry.id   AF-A0A968X4L2-F1
#
_cell.length_a   1.000
_cell.length_b   1.000
_cell.length_c   1.000
_cell.angle_alpha   90.00
_cell.angle_beta   90.00
_cell.angle_gamma   90.00
#
_symmetry.space_group_name_H-M   'P 1'
#
loop_
_entity.id
_entity.type
_entity.pdbx_description
1 polymer ?
#
loop_
_entity_poly.entity_id
_entity_poly.type
_entity_poly.pdbx_seq_one_letter_code
_entity_poly.pdbx_strand_id
1 'polypeptide(L)' 'MEKTLNEVCEELKLTRGQLFTIIRNAVSGKSVTPPLFGSMIALGREVTLARIDRAIARLQGG' A
#
# COMPACT_ATOMS: atom_id res chain seq x y z
N MET A 1 2.80 7.66 -10.15
CA MET A 1 2.62 6.92 -8.89
C MET A 1 1.55 7.56 -8.01
N GLU A 2 1.69 8.83 -7.63
CA GLU A 2 0.64 9.50 -6.85
C GLU A 2 -0.70 9.61 -7.60
N LYS A 3 -0.68 9.97 -8.88
CA LYS A 3 -1.90 10.02 -9.72
C LYS A 3 -2.67 8.69 -9.70
N THR A 4 -1.98 7.58 -9.98
CA THR A 4 -2.56 6.23 -9.98
C THR A 4 -3.18 5.86 -8.63
N LEU A 5 -2.57 6.24 -7.52
CA LEU A 5 -3.15 5.99 -6.20
C LEU A 5 -4.36 6.88 -5.91
N ASN A 6 -4.41 8.09 -6.45
CA ASN A 6 -5.59 8.95 -6.33
C ASN A 6 -6.76 8.40 -7.14
N GLU A 7 -6.51 7.91 -8.36
CA GLU A 7 -7.53 7.24 -9.18
C GLU A 7 -8.12 6.04 -8.41
N VAL A 8 -7.27 5.22 -7.78
CA VAL A 8 -7.73 4.11 -6.92
C VAL A 8 -8.51 4.60 -5.69
N CYS A 9 -8.16 5.74 -5.09
CA CYS A 9 -8.95 6.33 -4.00
C CYS A 9 -10.37 6.68 -4.48
N GLU A 10 -10.49 7.27 -5.67
CA GLU A 10 -11.78 7.63 -6.26
C GLU A 10 -12.62 6.39 -6.58
N GLU A 11 -12.02 5.37 -7.22
CA GLU A 11 -12.71 4.11 -7.55
C GLU A 11 -13.21 3.38 -6.30
N LEU A 12 -12.39 3.33 -5.25
CA LEU A 12 -12.74 2.65 -4.00
C LEU A 12 -13.53 3.54 -3.02
N LYS A 13 -13.80 4.80 -3.38
CA LYS A 13 -14.42 5.82 -2.50
C LYS A 13 -13.70 5.94 -1.14
N LEU A 14 -12.38 5.79 -1.15
CA LEU A 14 -11.53 5.90 0.02
C LEU A 14 -10.86 7.27 0.08
N THR A 15 -10.66 7.77 1.29
CA THR A 15 -9.78 8.94 1.46
C THR A 15 -8.33 8.54 1.23
N ARG A 16 -7.49 9.48 0.78
CA ARG A 16 -6.04 9.27 0.62
C ARG A 16 -5.40 8.73 1.90
N GLY A 17 -5.84 9.23 3.06
CA GLY A 17 -5.36 8.77 4.37
C GLY A 17 -5.65 7.28 4.63
N GLN A 18 -6.84 6.81 4.27
CA GLN A 18 -7.21 5.40 4.40
C GLN A 18 -6.38 4.52 3.47
N LEU A 19 -6.34 4.84 2.17
CA LEU A 19 -5.59 4.03 1.20
C LEU A 19 -4.10 4.00 1.56
N PHE A 20 -3.49 5.13 1.89
CA PHE A 20 -2.05 5.20 2.16
C PHE A 20 -1.69 4.46 3.45
N THR A 21 -2.57 4.47 4.45
CA THR A 21 -2.38 3.68 5.68
C THR A 21 -2.45 2.18 5.39
N ILE A 22 -3.41 1.74 4.57
CA ILE A 22 -3.53 0.33 4.15
C ILE A 22 -2.25 -0.12 3.42
N ILE A 23 -1.81 0.64 2.42
CA ILE A 23 -0.61 0.31 1.64
C ILE A 23 0.64 0.33 2.54
N ARG A 24 0.78 1.32 3.45
CA ARG A 24 1.90 1.37 4.39
C ARG A 24 1.97 0.09 5.24
N ASN A 25 0.84 -0.33 5.79
CA ASN A 25 0.77 -1.53 6.62
C ASN A 25 1.09 -2.78 5.81
N ALA A 26 0.55 -2.90 4.60
CA ALA A 26 0.80 -4.04 3.71
C ALA A 26 2.28 -4.13 3.29
N VAL A 27 2.91 -3.00 2.95
CA VAL A 27 4.26 -2.96 2.39
C VAL A 27 5.34 -2.99 3.47
N SER A 28 5.12 -2.38 4.64
CA SER A 28 6.16 -2.25 5.66
C SER A 28 5.91 -3.04 6.95
N GLY A 29 4.67 -3.45 7.24
CA GLY A 29 4.32 -4.08 8.52
C GLY A 29 4.57 -3.20 9.76
N LYS A 30 4.77 -1.89 9.58
CA LYS A 30 5.04 -0.90 10.65
C LYS A 30 4.16 0.33 10.45
N SER A 31 3.59 0.86 11.53
CA SER A 31 2.72 2.05 11.50
C SER A 31 3.49 3.36 11.24
N VAL A 32 4.80 3.38 11.49
CA VAL A 32 5.69 4.54 11.25
C VAL A 32 6.79 4.12 10.28
N THR A 33 6.87 4.80 9.14
CA THR A 33 7.83 4.50 8.07
C THR A 33 8.35 5.80 7.46
N PRO A 34 9.52 5.78 6.80
CA PRO A 34 9.91 6.82 5.84
C PRO A 34 8.78 7.09 4.82
N PRO A 35 8.84 8.18 4.04
CA PRO A 35 7.79 8.53 3.06
C PRO A 35 7.36 7.31 2.24
N LEU A 36 6.06 7.05 2.18
CA LEU A 36 5.47 5.82 1.61
C LEU A 36 6.03 5.54 0.21
N PHE A 37 6.06 6.58 -0.62
CA PHE A 37 6.61 6.52 -1.97
C PHE A 37 8.09 6.17 -1.99
N GLY A 38 8.89 6.78 -1.10
CA GLY A 38 10.32 6.46 -0.98
C GLY A 38 10.55 4.99 -0.60
N SER A 39 9.71 4.45 0.28
CA SER A 39 9.77 3.04 0.67
C SER A 39 9.44 2.11 -0.50
N MET A 40 8.37 2.41 -1.24
CA MET A 40 7.97 1.61 -2.41
C MET A 40 9.00 1.69 -3.55
N ILE A 41 9.62 2.87 -3.76
CA ILE A 41 10.71 3.06 -4.73
C ILE A 41 11.94 2.24 -4.32
N ALA A 42 12.34 2.28 -3.05
CA ALA A 42 13.50 1.54 -2.54
C ALA A 42 13.30 0.01 -2.60
N LEU A 43 12.07 -0.47 -2.39
CA LEU A 43 11.72 -1.89 -2.50
C LEU A 43 11.60 -2.37 -3.95
N GLY A 44 11.24 -1.47 -4.87
CA GLY A 44 10.90 -1.82 -6.23
C GLY A 44 9.49 -2.38 -6.37
N ARG A 45 9.00 -2.42 -7.62
CA ARG A 45 7.62 -2.76 -7.97
C ARG A 45 7.24 -4.19 -7.58
N GLU A 46 8.07 -5.17 -7.94
CA GLU A 46 7.75 -6.60 -7.74
C GLU A 46 7.63 -6.95 -6.26
N VAL A 47 8.57 -6.49 -5.44
CA VAL A 47 8.55 -6.70 -3.98
C VAL A 47 7.35 -6.00 -3.35
N THR A 48 7.02 -4.79 -3.81
CA THR A 48 5.85 -4.04 -3.32
C THR A 48 4.55 -4.80 -3.58
N LEU A 49 4.36 -5.32 -4.80
CA LEU A 49 3.16 -6.09 -5.17
C LEU A 49 3.08 -7.40 -4.38
N ALA A 50 4.18 -8.17 -4.30
CA ALA A 50 4.20 -9.43 -3.56
C ALA A 50 3.86 -9.26 -2.07
N ARG A 51 4.24 -8.13 -1.45
CA ARG A 51 3.88 -7.80 -0.07
C ARG A 51 2.39 -7.48 0.07
N ILE A 52 1.81 -6.77 -0.89
CA ILE A 52 0.37 -6.48 -0.93
C ILE A 52 -0.43 -7.78 -1.10
N ASP A 53 -0.04 -8.67 -2.01
CA ASP A 53 -0.70 -9.97 -2.20
C ASP A 53 -0.66 -10.81 -0.93
N ARG A 54 0.49 -10.86 -0.25
CA ARG A 54 0.61 -11.52 1.05
C ARG A 54 -0.32 -10.92 2.10
N ALA A 55 -0.49 -9.59 2.13
CA ALA A 55 -1.39 -8.94 3.07
C ALA A 55 -2.85 -9.29 2.78
N ILE A 56 -3.27 -9.31 1.51
CA ILE A 56 -4.60 -9.74 1.08
C ILE A 56 -4.87 -11.19 1.49
N ALA A 57 -3.93 -12.10 1.21
CA ALA A 57 -4.05 -13.51 1.56
C ALA A 57 -4.24 -13.72 3.08
N ARG A 58 -3.59 -12.90 3.92
CA ARG A 58 -3.75 -12.95 5.38
C ARG A 58 -5.12 -12.45 5.85
N LEU A 59 -5.75 -11.52 5.13
CA LEU A 59 -7.10 -11.04 5.45
C LEU A 59 -8.18 -12.03 5.01
N GLN A 60 -7.92 -12.80 3.94
CA GLN A 60 -8.86 -13.78 3.38
C GLN A 60 -8.76 -15.16 4.04
N GLY A 61 -7.61 -15.50 4.61
CA GLY A 61 -7.35 -16.78 5.28
C GLY A 61 -7.51 -16.76 6.81
N GLY A 62 -8.19 -15.74 7.35
CA GLY A 62 -8.48 -15.58 8.78
C GLY A 62 -9.95 -15.81 9.11
#